data_AF-A0A965JYF0-F1
#
_entry.id   AF-A0A965JYF0-F1
#
_cell.length_a   1.000
_cell.length_b   1.000
_cell.length_c   1.000
_cell.angle_alpha   90.00
_cell.angle_beta   90.00
_cell.angle_gamma   90.00
#
_symmetry.space_group_name_H-M   'P 1'
#
loop_
_entity.id
_entity.type
_entity.pdbx_description
1 polymer ?
#
loop_
_entity_poly.entity_id
_entity_poly.type
_entity_poly.pdbx_seq_one_letter_code
_entity_poly.pdbx_strand_id
1 'polypeptide(L)'
;MLIKVSQLKICLRGNPFAKTSFCFLKEIVKFLPPQILEELQKPNFLMKSGDKKIFKEAKEFRCPIITTDKNGTQNIRLNTASGRCEGLNEEAKIALNYLNECLARDVPIHGIALQDGEMLIIENGKTLHGRTEFEGDRWVQRMNLRQSTSDDKTKER
;
A
#
# COMPACT_ATOMS: atom_id res chain seq x y z
N MET A 1 9.62 15.08 -2.65
CA MET A 1 8.78 15.29 -1.46
C MET A 1 7.76 14.15 -1.39
N LEU A 2 7.89 13.24 -0.44
CA LEU A 2 6.91 12.16 -0.22
C LEU A 2 5.77 12.72 0.62
N ILE A 3 4.58 12.82 0.04
CA ILE A 3 3.38 13.16 0.78
C ILE A 3 3.05 11.96 1.67
N LYS A 4 3.07 12.16 3.00
CA LYS A 4 2.59 11.14 3.94
C LYS A 4 1.07 11.08 3.85
N VAL A 5 0.59 9.93 3.38
CA VAL A 5 -0.84 9.63 3.33
C VAL A 5 -1.12 8.56 4.37
N SER A 6 -2.14 8.77 5.18
CA SER A 6 -2.72 7.75 6.05
C SER A 6 -4.14 7.47 5.60
N GLN A 7 -4.60 6.25 5.83
CA GLN A 7 -5.98 5.87 5.61
C GLN A 7 -6.69 5.68 6.93
N LEU A 8 -7.82 6.34 7.08
CA LEU A 8 -8.70 6.21 8.21
C LEU A 8 -9.91 5.35 7.84
N LYS A 9 -10.27 4.41 8.71
CA LYS A 9 -11.46 3.57 8.62
C LYS A 9 -12.23 3.69 9.93
N ILE A 10 -13.49 4.14 9.86
CA ILE A 10 -14.42 4.17 10.99
C ILE A 10 -15.47 3.11 10.75
N CYS A 11 -15.64 2.18 11.69
CA CYS A 11 -16.61 1.11 11.59
C CYS A 11 -17.98 1.57 12.07
N LEU A 12 -18.95 1.60 11.16
CA LEU A 12 -20.34 1.94 11.46
C LEU A 12 -21.17 0.67 11.73
N ARG A 13 -20.77 -0.45 11.13
CA ARG A 13 -21.29 -1.79 11.38
C ARG A 13 -20.19 -2.83 11.14
N GLY A 14 -19.80 -3.52 12.19
CA GLY A 14 -18.79 -4.56 12.22
C GLY A 14 -19.29 -5.87 11.66
N ASN A 15 -18.33 -6.71 11.28
CA ASN A 15 -18.57 -8.10 10.92
C ASN A 15 -17.33 -8.90 11.38
N PRO A 16 -17.50 -9.89 12.27
CA PRO A 16 -16.37 -10.61 12.88
C PRO A 16 -15.52 -11.40 11.87
N PHE A 17 -16.09 -11.71 10.70
CA PHE A 17 -15.40 -12.41 9.61
C PHE A 17 -14.70 -11.45 8.64
N ALA A 18 -15.08 -10.17 8.64
CA ALA A 18 -14.56 -9.16 7.72
C ALA A 18 -13.31 -8.45 8.24
N LYS A 19 -12.21 -9.20 8.36
CA LYS A 19 -10.94 -8.70 8.88
C LYS A 19 -10.29 -7.74 7.90
N THR A 20 -9.82 -6.59 8.41
CA THR A 20 -8.83 -5.79 7.70
C THR A 20 -7.48 -6.49 7.86
N SER A 21 -6.95 -7.01 6.76
CA SER A 21 -5.62 -7.63 6.74
C SER A 21 -4.55 -6.57 6.50
N PHE A 22 -3.38 -6.73 7.12
CA PHE A 22 -2.26 -5.83 6.89
C PHE A 22 -0.92 -6.48 7.21
N CYS A 23 0.14 -5.96 6.60
CA CYS A 23 1.53 -6.29 6.93
C CYS A 23 2.39 -5.04 6.90
N PHE A 24 3.40 -4.98 7.78
CA PHE A 24 4.26 -3.83 7.88
C PHE A 24 5.46 -3.94 6.93
N LEU A 25 5.86 -2.83 6.32
CA LEU A 25 7.06 -2.76 5.46
C LEU A 25 8.32 -3.26 6.18
N LYS A 26 8.45 -2.93 7.47
CA LYS A 26 9.57 -3.39 8.31
C LYS A 26 9.63 -4.92 8.44
N GLU A 27 8.50 -5.61 8.28
CA GLU A 27 8.42 -7.06 8.30
C GLU A 27 8.73 -7.61 6.91
N ILE A 28 8.10 -7.04 5.86
CA ILE A 28 8.37 -7.40 4.46
C ILE A 28 9.87 -7.38 4.16
N VAL A 29 10.56 -6.28 4.49
CA VAL A 29 11.99 -6.09 4.18
C VAL A 29 12.90 -7.15 4.80
N LYS A 30 12.50 -7.79 5.91
CA LYS A 30 13.29 -8.86 6.53
C LYS A 30 13.36 -10.14 5.68
N PHE A 31 12.40 -10.33 4.79
CA PHE A 31 12.32 -11.49 3.91
C PHE A 31 12.88 -11.22 2.51
N LEU A 32 13.32 -9.99 2.23
CA LEU A 32 13.84 -9.62 0.92
C LEU A 32 15.37 -9.77 0.87
N PRO A 33 15.92 -10.54 -0.08
CA PRO A 33 17.36 -10.52 -0.36
C PRO A 33 17.81 -9.11 -0.73
N PRO A 34 19.06 -8.72 -0.42
CA PRO A 34 19.57 -7.37 -0.70
C PRO A 34 19.41 -6.93 -2.16
N GLN A 35 19.63 -7.84 -3.11
CA GLN A 35 19.52 -7.57 -4.55
C GLN A 35 18.07 -7.29 -4.96
N ILE A 36 17.11 -8.02 -4.39
CA ILE A 36 15.68 -7.80 -4.63
C ILE A 36 15.27 -6.44 -4.05
N LEU A 37 15.69 -6.14 -2.83
CA LEU A 37 15.40 -4.85 -2.19
C LEU A 37 15.97 -3.67 -2.99
N GLU A 38 17.20 -3.79 -3.49
CA GLU A 38 17.83 -2.78 -4.34
C GLU A 38 17.01 -2.55 -5.62
N GLU A 39 16.57 -3.61 -6.28
CA GLU A 39 15.78 -3.49 -7.50
C GLU A 39 14.41 -2.86 -7.24
N LEU A 40 13.73 -3.23 -6.13
CA LEU A 40 12.47 -2.61 -5.71
C LEU A 40 12.58 -1.11 -5.41
N GLN A 41 13.80 -0.62 -5.17
CA GLN A 41 14.12 0.80 -4.95
C GLN A 41 14.42 1.57 -6.25
N LYS A 42 14.62 0.88 -7.37
CA LYS A 42 14.80 1.52 -8.68
C LYS A 42 13.46 1.87 -9.30
N PRO A 43 13.39 2.90 -10.16
CA PRO A 43 12.14 3.29 -10.80
C PRO A 43 11.78 2.33 -11.94
N ASN A 44 11.96 1.02 -11.84
CA ASN A 44 11.74 0.07 -12.95
C ASN A 44 10.35 -0.57 -12.94
N PHE A 45 9.37 0.07 -12.30
CA PHE A 45 8.01 -0.44 -12.20
C PHE A 45 6.99 0.55 -12.76
N LEU A 46 6.03 0.03 -13.50
CA LEU A 46 4.88 0.77 -13.99
C LEU A 46 3.69 0.52 -13.06
N MET A 47 3.24 1.56 -12.39
CA MET A 47 2.05 1.55 -11.56
C MET A 47 0.87 2.10 -12.35
N LYS A 48 -0.24 1.35 -12.38
CA LYS A 48 -1.47 1.74 -13.07
C LYS A 48 -2.50 2.19 -12.04
N SER A 49 -3.26 3.26 -12.26
CA SER A 49 -4.38 3.69 -11.40
C SER A 49 -5.61 2.82 -11.65
N GLY A 50 -6.51 2.71 -10.66
CA GLY A 50 -7.61 1.74 -10.63
C GLY A 50 -8.57 1.85 -11.81
N ASP A 51 -9.56 0.95 -11.84
CA ASP A 51 -10.62 0.95 -12.84
C ASP A 51 -11.13 2.37 -13.12
N LYS A 52 -11.29 2.71 -14.40
CA LYS A 52 -11.83 3.99 -14.88
C LYS A 52 -13.24 4.27 -14.31
N LYS A 53 -13.95 3.24 -13.86
CA LYS A 53 -15.23 3.40 -13.13
C LYS A 53 -15.07 4.08 -11.77
N ILE A 54 -13.89 3.99 -11.15
CA ILE A 54 -13.58 4.57 -9.84
C ILE A 54 -12.76 5.85 -10.00
N PHE A 55 -11.86 5.90 -10.98
CA PHE A 55 -11.01 7.05 -11.26
C PHE A 55 -11.37 7.65 -12.61
N LYS A 56 -11.65 8.97 -12.66
CA LYS A 56 -12.01 9.68 -13.90
C LYS A 56 -11.01 9.48 -15.05
N GLU A 57 -9.75 9.16 -14.72
CA GLU A 57 -8.68 8.90 -15.68
C GLU A 57 -7.85 7.68 -15.23
N ALA A 58 -7.50 6.83 -16.19
CA ALA A 58 -6.44 5.85 -16.00
C ALA A 58 -5.10 6.56 -16.10
N LYS A 59 -4.32 6.53 -15.02
CA LYS A 59 -2.98 7.11 -14.92
C LYS A 59 -1.99 5.99 -14.79
N GLU A 60 -0.94 6.05 -15.58
CA GLU A 60 0.20 5.16 -15.44
C GLU A 60 1.42 6.01 -15.08
N PHE A 61 2.23 5.53 -14.14
CA PHE A 61 3.44 6.24 -13.76
C PHE A 61 4.55 5.25 -13.40
N ARG A 62 5.76 5.60 -13.84
CA ARG A 62 6.98 4.87 -13.52
C ARG A 62 7.47 5.29 -12.13
N CYS A 63 7.63 4.35 -11.21
CA CYS A 63 8.17 4.65 -9.88
C CYS A 63 8.79 3.41 -9.22
N PRO A 64 9.62 3.60 -8.18
CA PRO A 64 10.01 2.51 -7.29
C PRO A 64 8.82 1.96 -6.52
N ILE A 65 8.90 0.70 -6.11
CA ILE A 65 7.95 0.09 -5.16
C ILE A 65 8.31 0.50 -3.74
N ILE A 66 9.59 0.47 -3.40
CA ILE A 66 10.12 0.91 -2.10
C ILE A 66 10.91 2.20 -2.32
N THR A 67 10.72 3.19 -1.46
CA THR A 67 11.47 4.45 -1.49
C THR A 67 12.06 4.73 -0.12
N THR A 68 13.27 5.26 -0.07
CA THR A 68 13.89 5.70 1.18
C THR A 68 13.93 7.22 1.18
N ASP A 69 13.39 7.86 2.21
CA ASP A 69 13.48 9.31 2.33
C ASP A 69 14.85 9.77 2.85
N LYS A 70 15.06 11.10 2.89
CA LYS A 70 16.31 11.71 3.35
C LYS A 70 16.72 11.35 4.79
N ASN A 71 15.79 10.86 5.60
CA ASN A 71 16.03 10.44 6.98
C ASN A 71 16.27 8.93 7.08
N GLY A 72 16.49 8.23 5.95
CA GLY A 72 16.66 6.78 5.92
C GLY A 72 15.36 6.00 6.11
N THR A 73 14.20 6.68 6.10
CA THR A 73 12.92 6.06 6.40
C THR A 73 12.29 5.47 5.13
N GLN A 74 12.11 4.15 5.11
CA GLN A 74 11.57 3.40 3.96
C GLN A 74 10.05 3.52 3.85
N ASN A 75 9.52 3.66 2.64
CA ASN A 75 8.10 3.69 2.32
C ASN A 75 7.78 2.73 1.18
N ILE A 76 6.57 2.18 1.15
CA ILE A 76 6.10 1.26 0.11
C ILE A 76 4.91 1.86 -0.65
N ARG A 77 4.90 1.61 -1.96
CA ARG A 77 3.77 1.84 -2.85
C ARG A 77 3.61 0.61 -3.73
N LEU A 78 2.58 -0.17 -3.43
CA LEU A 78 2.25 -1.36 -4.21
C LEU A 78 0.74 -1.55 -4.22
N ASN A 79 0.23 -1.99 -5.36
CA ASN A 79 -1.09 -2.59 -5.46
C ASN A 79 -0.88 -4.02 -5.96
N THR A 80 -1.24 -4.99 -5.12
CA THR A 80 -1.00 -6.42 -5.37
C THR A 80 -2.03 -7.06 -6.29
N ALA A 81 -3.10 -6.35 -6.68
CA ALA A 81 -4.04 -6.90 -7.64
C ALA A 81 -3.39 -7.04 -9.03
N SER A 82 -3.83 -8.07 -9.76
CA SER A 82 -3.28 -8.39 -11.08
C SER A 82 -3.41 -7.20 -12.06
N GLY A 83 -2.35 -6.96 -12.83
CA GLY A 83 -2.28 -5.88 -13.82
C GLY A 83 -2.18 -4.46 -13.25
N ARG A 84 -1.98 -4.29 -11.94
CA ARG A 84 -1.87 -2.97 -11.29
C ARG A 84 -0.43 -2.48 -11.15
N CYS A 85 0.53 -3.40 -11.21
CA CYS A 85 1.96 -3.17 -11.14
C CYS A 85 2.67 -4.11 -12.11
N GLU A 86 3.67 -3.61 -12.81
CA GLU A 86 4.42 -4.35 -13.83
C GLU A 86 5.91 -3.98 -13.75
N GLY A 87 6.81 -4.98 -13.85
CA GLY A 87 8.25 -4.76 -13.98
C GLY A 87 8.62 -4.47 -15.44
N LEU A 88 9.38 -3.40 -15.65
CA LEU A 88 9.72 -2.88 -17.00
C LEU A 88 10.96 -3.56 -17.63
N ASN A 89 11.72 -4.31 -16.85
CA ASN A 89 12.86 -5.13 -17.28
C ASN A 89 12.85 -6.48 -16.54
N GLU A 90 13.76 -7.38 -16.89
CA GLU A 90 13.80 -8.72 -16.31
C GLU A 90 14.11 -8.71 -14.81
N GLU A 91 15.03 -7.85 -14.36
CA GLU A 91 15.36 -7.70 -12.94
C GLU A 91 14.15 -7.24 -12.12
N ALA A 92 13.40 -6.24 -12.61
CA ALA A 92 12.20 -5.76 -11.95
C ALA A 92 11.07 -6.80 -11.97
N LYS A 93 10.94 -7.59 -13.04
CA LYS A 93 9.97 -8.70 -13.08
C LYS A 93 10.33 -9.75 -12.02
N ILE A 94 11.60 -10.15 -11.93
CA ILE A 94 12.10 -11.07 -10.90
C ILE A 94 11.82 -10.51 -9.51
N ALA A 95 12.15 -9.24 -9.26
CA ALA A 95 11.94 -8.61 -7.97
C ALA A 95 10.46 -8.48 -7.58
N LEU A 96 9.59 -8.15 -8.53
CA LEU A 96 8.15 -8.09 -8.32
C LEU A 96 7.56 -9.47 -8.04
N ASN A 97 7.97 -10.49 -8.78
CA ASN A 97 7.52 -11.87 -8.56
C ASN A 97 7.96 -12.37 -7.19
N TYR A 98 9.24 -12.18 -6.84
CA TYR A 98 9.76 -12.54 -5.53
C TYR A 98 8.98 -11.84 -4.40
N LEU A 99 8.74 -10.54 -4.52
CA LEU A 99 7.94 -9.80 -3.54
C LEU A 99 6.53 -10.37 -3.39
N ASN A 100 5.86 -10.69 -4.51
CA ASN A 100 4.52 -11.27 -4.48
C ASN A 100 4.50 -12.66 -3.82
N GLU A 101 5.48 -13.50 -4.12
CA GLU A 101 5.64 -14.82 -3.49
C GLU A 101 5.90 -14.71 -1.98
N CYS A 102 6.81 -13.81 -1.58
CA CYS A 102 7.08 -13.56 -0.16
C CYS A 102 5.84 -13.04 0.58
N LEU A 103 5.07 -12.13 -0.04
CA LEU A 103 3.82 -11.64 0.54
C LEU A 103 2.77 -12.74 0.69
N ALA A 104 2.78 -13.74 -0.19
CA ALA A 104 1.83 -14.84 -0.15
C ALA A 104 2.21 -15.95 0.84
N ARG A 105 3.51 -16.13 1.13
CA ARG A 105 4.00 -17.32 1.86
C ARG A 105 4.72 -17.01 3.16
N ASP A 106 5.55 -15.97 3.19
CA ASP A 106 6.56 -15.79 4.24
C ASP A 106 6.25 -14.62 5.18
N VAL A 107 5.69 -13.53 4.64
CA VAL A 107 5.43 -12.32 5.42
C VAL A 107 4.23 -12.53 6.35
N PRO A 108 4.36 -12.27 7.67
CA PRO A 108 3.24 -12.32 8.58
C PRO A 108 2.11 -11.36 8.16
N ILE A 109 0.91 -11.89 7.98
CA ILE A 109 -0.30 -11.11 7.73
C ILE A 109 -1.09 -11.00 9.03
N HIS A 110 -1.22 -9.77 9.53
CA HIS A 110 -2.04 -9.45 10.68
C HIS A 110 -3.49 -9.21 10.24
N GLY A 111 -4.44 -9.39 11.15
CA GLY A 111 -5.85 -9.18 10.87
C GLY A 111 -6.60 -8.61 12.06
N ILE A 112 -7.41 -7.58 11.82
CA ILE A 112 -8.31 -6.99 12.82
C ILE A 112 -9.74 -6.92 12.28
N ALA A 113 -10.69 -7.50 13.01
CA ALA A 113 -12.11 -7.30 12.78
C ALA A 113 -12.56 -6.08 13.59
N LEU A 114 -12.95 -5.01 12.91
CA LEU A 114 -13.42 -3.79 13.58
C LEU A 114 -14.84 -3.98 14.09
N GLN A 115 -15.06 -3.55 15.33
CA GLN A 115 -16.36 -3.46 15.98
C GLN A 115 -16.98 -2.07 15.77
N ASP A 116 -18.27 -1.95 16.05
CA ASP A 116 -19.01 -0.69 15.90
C ASP A 116 -18.37 0.43 16.72
N GLY A 117 -18.18 1.59 16.09
CA GLY A 117 -17.53 2.75 16.70
C GLY A 117 -16.00 2.68 16.73
N GLU A 118 -15.38 1.53 16.44
CA GLU A 118 -13.93 1.43 16.37
C GLU A 118 -13.36 2.13 15.13
N MET A 119 -12.14 2.62 15.31
CA MET A 119 -11.42 3.38 14.31
C MET A 119 -10.03 2.78 14.09
N LEU A 120 -9.66 2.61 12.82
CA LEU A 120 -8.34 2.15 12.41
C LEU A 120 -7.65 3.22 11.55
N ILE A 121 -6.47 3.65 12.00
CA ILE A 121 -5.57 4.52 11.25
C ILE A 121 -4.44 3.65 10.69
N ILE A 122 -4.24 3.71 9.38
CA ILE A 122 -3.19 2.97 8.67
C ILE A 122 -2.23 3.97 8.05
N GLU A 123 -0.95 3.91 8.40
CA GLU A 123 0.10 4.69 7.72
C GLU A 123 0.38 4.07 6.34
N ASN A 124 -0.21 4.64 5.28
CA ASN A 124 -0.27 4.01 3.96
C ASN A 124 1.11 3.80 3.32
N GLY A 125 2.11 4.61 3.72
CA GLY A 125 3.48 4.46 3.26
C GLY A 125 4.26 3.35 3.98
N LYS A 126 3.75 2.81 5.10
CA LYS A 126 4.45 1.78 5.91
C LYS A 126 3.74 0.44 5.95
N THR A 127 2.53 0.38 5.40
CA THR A 127 1.65 -0.76 5.60
C THR A 127 0.94 -1.09 4.29
N LEU A 128 1.11 -2.33 3.83
CA LEU A 128 0.19 -2.89 2.86
C LEU A 128 -1.04 -3.39 3.62
N HIS A 129 -2.22 -3.15 3.06
CA HIS A 129 -3.46 -3.56 3.70
C HIS A 129 -4.48 -4.02 2.66
N GLY A 130 -5.34 -4.92 3.09
CA GLY A 130 -6.42 -5.47 2.31
C GLY A 130 -7.63 -5.76 3.20
N ARG A 131 -8.39 -6.74 2.77
CA ARG A 131 -9.55 -7.26 3.50
C ARG A 131 -9.69 -8.73 3.16
N THR A 132 -10.02 -9.54 4.14
CA THR A 132 -10.39 -10.94 3.89
C THR A 132 -11.68 -11.02 3.10
N GLU A 133 -11.87 -12.13 2.41
CA GLU A 133 -13.18 -12.51 1.89
C GLU A 133 -14.12 -12.83 3.07
N PHE A 134 -15.40 -12.46 2.94
CA PHE A 134 -16.41 -12.68 3.96
C PHE A 134 -17.82 -12.58 3.35
N GLU A 135 -18.82 -13.13 4.04
CA GLU A 135 -20.23 -13.01 3.71
C GLU A 135 -20.98 -12.06 4.66
N GLY A 136 -22.09 -11.51 4.17
CA GLY A 136 -22.96 -10.59 4.91
C GLY A 136 -22.51 -9.13 4.84
N ASP A 137 -23.15 -8.30 5.66
CA ASP A 137 -22.94 -6.85 5.62
C ASP A 137 -21.78 -6.40 6.52
N ARG A 138 -21.11 -5.35 6.07
CA ARG A 138 -20.14 -4.59 6.84
C ARG A 138 -20.13 -3.16 6.33
N TRP A 139 -20.23 -2.19 7.23
CA TRP A 139 -20.24 -0.78 6.86
C TRP A 139 -19.08 -0.02 7.51
N VAL A 140 -18.20 0.51 6.66
CA VAL A 140 -17.05 1.31 7.07
C VAL A 140 -17.02 2.62 6.29
N GLN A 141 -16.84 3.72 7.00
CA GLN A 141 -16.53 5.01 6.40
C GLN A 141 -15.02 5.16 6.25
N ARG A 142 -14.56 5.57 5.05
CA ARG A 142 -13.14 5.73 4.73
C ARG A 142 -12.80 7.19 4.47
N MET A 143 -11.66 7.62 5.01
CA MET A 143 -11.08 8.94 4.73
C MET A 143 -9.59 8.81 4.44
N ASN A 144 -9.09 9.54 3.45
CA ASN A 144 -7.66 9.65 3.20
C ASN A 144 -7.14 10.93 3.86
N LEU A 145 -6.18 10.78 4.76
CA LEU A 145 -5.55 11.88 5.46
C LEU A 145 -4.24 12.19 4.78
N ARG A 146 -4.09 13.42 4.31
CA ARG A 146 -2.82 13.94 3.78
C ARG A 146 -2.18 14.80 4.87
N GLN A 147 -0.98 14.45 5.31
CA GLN A 147 -0.23 15.33 6.18
C GLN A 147 0.23 16.54 5.35
N SER A 148 -0.31 17.71 5.69
CA SER A 148 0.19 18.98 5.17
C SER A 148 1.60 19.20 5.73
N THR A 149 2.55 19.44 4.84
CA THR A 149 3.81 20.09 5.21
C THR A 149 3.65 21.59 4.97
N SER A 150 4.31 22.41 5.78
CA SER A 150 4.32 23.88 5.65
C SER A 150 4.67 24.40 4.25
N ASP A 151 5.34 23.58 3.43
CA ASP A 151 5.71 23.88 2.03
C ASP A 151 4.55 23.77 1.02
N ASP A 152 3.38 23.22 1.38
CA ASP A 152 2.24 23.13 0.45
C ASP A 152 1.52 24.50 0.25
N LYS A 153 1.88 25.54 1.03
CA LYS A 153 1.24 26.87 0.98
C LYS A 153 1.75 27.79 -0.15
N THR A 154 2.77 27.41 -0.92
CA THR A 154 3.38 28.28 -1.96
C THR A 154 2.94 27.98 -3.38
N LYS A 155 2.00 27.05 -3.61
CA LYS A 155 1.54 26.69 -4.98
C LYS A 155 0.13 27.17 -5.34
N GLU A 156 -0.51 27.95 -4.48
CA GLU A 156 -1.77 28.64 -4.78
C GLU A 156 -1.54 30.16 -4.74
N ARG A 157 -0.84 30.69 -5.74
CA ARG A 157 -0.91 32.09 -6.17
C ARG A 157 -0.76 32.18 -7.67
#